data_AF-A0A353SWR3-F1
#
_entry.id   AF-A0A353SWR3-F1
#
_cell.length_a   1.000
_cell.length_b   1.000
_cell.length_c   1.000
_cell.angle_alpha   90.00
_cell.angle_beta   90.00
_cell.angle_gamma   90.00
#
_symmetry.space_group_name_H-M   'P 1'
#
loop_
_entity.id
_entity.type
_entity.pdbx_description
1 polymer ?
#
loop_
_entity_poly.entity_id
_entity_poly.type
_entity_poly.pdbx_seq_one_letter_code
_entity_poly.pdbx_strand_id
1 'polypeptide(L)'
;MGLKEFFITETSRLTALSIGQVVTEKELCVQCGICTFNCPIGIDIRQHVWEGKSIADSHCLTCGECLKRCPRGVLRFERTNIFKKIQQ
;
A
#
# COMPACT_ATOMS: atom_id res chain seq x y z
N MET A 1 -24.58 1.31 -26.86
CA MET A 1 -23.34 1.24 -26.07
C MET A 1 -23.70 1.72 -24.69
N GLY A 2 -24.06 0.78 -23.84
CA GLY A 2 -24.95 0.99 -22.71
C GLY A 2 -24.23 1.46 -21.46
N LEU A 3 -24.89 2.33 -20.69
CA LEU A 3 -24.45 2.77 -19.36
C LEU A 3 -23.97 1.61 -18.47
N LYS A 4 -24.57 0.42 -18.60
CA LYS A 4 -24.16 -0.81 -17.89
C LYS A 4 -22.71 -1.24 -18.17
N GLU A 5 -22.24 -1.11 -19.41
CA GLU A 5 -20.87 -1.50 -19.79
C GLU A 5 -19.85 -0.54 -19.16
N PHE A 6 -20.19 0.76 -19.10
CA PHE A 6 -19.40 1.78 -18.42
C PHE A 6 -19.26 1.48 -16.92
N PHE A 7 -20.36 1.17 -16.23
CA PHE A 7 -20.37 0.86 -14.80
C PHE A 7 -19.59 -0.42 -14.44
N ILE A 8 -19.64 -1.47 -15.27
CA ILE A 8 -18.87 -2.72 -15.03
C ILE A 8 -17.36 -2.43 -15.08
N THR A 9 -16.93 -1.67 -16.09
CA THR A 9 -15.51 -1.35 -16.31
C THR A 9 -14.95 -0.48 -15.17
N GLU A 10 -15.76 0.45 -14.66
CA GLU A 10 -15.39 1.36 -13.56
C GLU A 10 -15.35 0.62 -12.21
N THR A 11 -16.30 -0.30 -11.96
CA THR A 11 -16.32 -1.13 -10.74
C THR A 11 -15.09 -2.05 -10.66
N SER A 12 -14.66 -2.65 -11.78
CA SER A 12 -13.43 -3.44 -11.86
C SER A 12 -12.17 -2.60 -11.60
N ARG A 13 -12.15 -1.33 -12.04
CA ARG A 13 -11.07 -0.39 -11.75
C ARG A 13 -11.02 0.01 -10.27
N LEU A 14 -12.16 0.34 -9.69
CA LEU A 14 -12.28 0.74 -8.29
C LEU A 14 -11.95 -0.40 -7.33
N THR A 15 -12.34 -1.63 -7.67
CA THR A 15 -11.85 -2.80 -6.94
C THR A 15 -10.34 -2.85 -7.05
N ALA A 16 -9.72 -2.92 -8.23
CA ALA A 16 -8.26 -3.02 -8.37
C ALA A 16 -7.45 -1.94 -7.62
N LEU A 17 -7.93 -0.70 -7.56
CA LEU A 17 -7.25 0.43 -6.90
C LEU A 17 -7.30 0.36 -5.36
N SER A 18 -8.29 -0.31 -4.78
CA SER A 18 -8.50 -0.38 -3.33
C SER A 18 -7.86 -1.60 -2.67
N ILE A 19 -7.20 -2.49 -3.41
CA ILE A 19 -6.71 -3.79 -2.90
C ILE A 19 -5.21 -3.78 -2.55
N GLY A 20 -4.51 -2.63 -2.52
CA GLY A 20 -3.05 -2.62 -2.32
C GLY A 20 -2.63 -2.30 -0.89
N GLN A 21 -1.77 -3.12 -0.27
CA GLN A 21 -1.01 -2.73 0.93
C GLN A 21 0.49 -2.81 0.66
N VAL A 22 1.26 -2.05 1.43
CA VAL A 22 2.72 -2.16 1.41
C VAL A 22 3.14 -3.17 2.48
N VAL A 23 3.80 -4.24 2.07
CA VAL A 23 4.35 -5.26 2.96
C VAL A 23 5.87 -5.09 3.08
N THR A 24 6.45 -5.66 4.13
CA THR A 24 7.83 -5.37 4.54
C THR A 24 8.63 -6.66 4.78
N GLU A 25 9.93 -6.61 4.50
CA GLU A 25 10.92 -7.65 4.83
C GLU A 25 11.91 -7.10 5.87
N LYS A 26 11.55 -7.23 7.14
CA LYS A 26 12.27 -6.63 8.28
C LYS A 26 13.76 -6.98 8.27
N GLU A 27 14.09 -8.19 7.86
CA GLU A 27 15.44 -8.78 7.86
C GLU A 27 16.42 -8.01 6.97
N LEU A 28 15.91 -7.34 5.93
CA LEU A 28 16.72 -6.56 4.99
C LEU A 28 16.84 -5.08 5.38
N CYS A 29 16.09 -4.64 6.40
CA CYS A 29 15.99 -3.25 6.80
C CYS A 29 17.13 -2.81 7.72
N VAL A 30 17.88 -1.79 7.30
CA VAL A 30 18.94 -1.15 8.09
C VAL A 30 18.46 0.08 8.89
N GLN A 31 17.14 0.28 8.99
CA GLN A 31 16.53 1.36 9.78
C GLN A 31 16.97 2.80 9.40
N CYS A 32 17.34 3.05 8.14
CA CYS A 32 17.81 4.36 7.67
C CYS A 32 16.78 5.50 7.69
N GLY A 33 15.47 5.20 7.77
CA GLY A 33 14.41 6.22 7.87
C GLY A 33 14.05 6.97 6.58
N ILE A 34 14.70 6.68 5.45
CA ILE A 34 14.42 7.34 4.15
C ILE A 34 12.95 7.18 3.73
N CYS A 35 12.34 6.03 3.99
CA CYS A 35 10.94 5.77 3.69
C CYS A 35 9.98 6.68 4.48
N THR A 36 10.19 6.83 5.79
CA THR A 36 9.40 7.74 6.64
C THR A 36 9.56 9.18 6.19
N PHE A 37 10.80 9.63 5.93
CA PHE A 37 11.08 11.00 5.50
C PHE A 37 10.38 11.38 4.19
N ASN A 38 10.30 10.45 3.23
CA ASN A 38 9.67 10.69 1.93
C ASN A 38 8.17 10.36 1.92
N CYS A 39 7.55 10.04 3.05
CA CYS A 39 6.12 9.79 3.08
C CYS A 39 5.36 11.12 2.99
N PRO A 40 4.57 11.37 1.92
CA PRO A 40 3.91 12.65 1.72
C PRO A 40 2.84 12.97 2.77
N ILE A 41 2.40 11.96 3.51
CA ILE A 41 1.37 12.05 4.57
C ILE A 41 1.93 11.72 5.96
N GLY A 42 3.26 11.57 6.08
CA GLY A 42 3.92 11.43 7.39
C GLY A 42 3.74 10.09 8.12
N ILE A 43 3.42 8.99 7.43
CA ILE A 43 3.40 7.66 8.06
C ILE A 43 4.84 7.26 8.48
N ASP A 44 5.02 6.84 9.73
CA ASP A 44 6.29 6.27 10.19
C ASP A 44 6.49 4.83 9.71
N ILE A 45 6.84 4.70 8.42
CA ILE A 45 7.09 3.42 7.76
C ILE A 45 8.26 2.68 8.40
N ARG A 46 9.31 3.41 8.83
CA ARG A 46 10.48 2.82 9.49
C ARG A 46 10.06 2.02 10.73
N GLN A 47 9.17 2.58 11.54
CA GLN A 47 8.61 1.90 12.70
C GLN A 47 7.80 0.66 12.31
N HIS A 48 6.95 0.74 11.29
CA HIS A 48 6.19 -0.41 10.79
C HIS A 48 7.11 -1.57 10.37
N VAL A 49 8.19 -1.28 9.64
CA VAL A 49 9.17 -2.28 9.23
C VAL A 49 9.91 -2.86 10.44
N TRP A 50 10.25 -2.05 11.44
CA TRP A 50 10.88 -2.53 12.68
C TRP A 50 9.97 -3.50 13.44
N GLU A 51 8.67 -3.25 13.43
CA GLU A 51 7.65 -4.13 14.00
C GLU A 51 7.30 -5.33 13.11
N GLY A 52 7.81 -5.38 11.87
CA GLY A 52 7.48 -6.42 10.89
C GLY A 52 6.02 -6.35 10.43
N LYS A 53 5.38 -5.19 10.54
CA LYS A 53 3.96 -4.98 10.17
C LYS A 53 3.86 -4.41 8.76
N SER A 54 2.85 -4.87 8.01
CA SER A 54 2.46 -4.19 6.78
C SER A 54 1.90 -2.80 7.09
N ILE A 55 2.04 -1.89 6.13
CA ILE A 55 1.40 -0.57 6.21
C ILE A 55 -0.06 -0.73 5.77
N ALA A 56 -0.89 -1.13 6.74
CA ALA A 56 -2.35 -1.24 6.62
C ALA A 56 -3.06 -0.01 7.21
N ASP A 57 -2.43 1.16 7.10
CA ASP A 57 -3.01 2.43 7.56
C ASP A 57 -4.05 2.92 6.54
N SER A 58 -5.23 3.31 7.02
CA SER A 58 -6.31 3.87 6.18
C SER A 58 -5.92 5.16 5.46
N HIS A 59 -4.92 5.88 5.99
CA HIS A 59 -4.40 7.09 5.35
C HIS A 59 -3.42 6.78 4.22
N CYS A 60 -2.87 5.56 4.14
CA CYS A 60 -1.89 5.19 3.12
C CYS A 60 -2.48 5.34 1.71
N LEU A 61 -2.00 6.34 0.97
CA LEU A 61 -2.44 6.65 -0.40
C LEU A 61 -1.93 5.66 -1.46
N THR A 62 -1.23 4.60 -1.05
CA THR A 62 -0.57 3.62 -1.95
C THR A 62 0.28 4.25 -3.06
N CYS A 63 0.87 5.43 -2.79
CA CYS A 63 1.61 6.23 -3.78
C CYS A 63 2.96 5.62 -4.23
N GLY A 64 3.54 4.73 -3.41
CA GLY A 64 4.76 3.99 -3.74
C GLY A 64 6.08 4.71 -3.49
N GLU A 65 6.11 5.92 -2.93
CA GLU A 65 7.37 6.63 -2.70
C GLU A 65 8.30 5.92 -1.71
N CYS A 66 7.74 5.28 -0.69
CA CYS A 66 8.54 4.50 0.25
C CYS A 66 9.25 3.30 -0.43
N LEU A 67 8.61 2.66 -1.43
CA LEU A 67 9.22 1.59 -2.21
C LEU A 67 10.34 2.14 -3.09
N LYS A 68 10.06 3.19 -3.88
CA LYS A 68 11.02 3.80 -4.82
C LYS A 68 12.28 4.31 -4.12
N ARG A 69 12.13 4.86 -2.92
CA ARG A 69 13.22 5.48 -2.16
C ARG A 69 13.99 4.50 -1.30
N CYS A 70 13.50 3.27 -1.09
CA CYS A 70 14.19 2.30 -0.25
C CYS A 70 15.42 1.73 -0.98
N PRO A 71 16.66 2.04 -0.57
CA PRO A 71 17.86 1.56 -1.26
C PRO A 71 18.08 0.06 -1.10
N ARG A 72 17.41 -0.56 -0.12
CA ARG A 72 17.50 -1.99 0.20
C ARG A 72 16.38 -2.82 -0.43
N GLY A 73 15.38 -2.19 -1.05
CA GLY A 73 14.24 -2.91 -1.64
C GLY A 73 13.36 -3.65 -0.63
N VAL A 74 13.27 -3.17 0.61
CA VAL A 74 12.57 -3.84 1.73
C VAL A 74 11.05 -3.88 1.58
N LEU A 75 10.50 -2.98 0.77
CA LEU A 75 9.07 -2.70 0.67
C LEU A 75 8.55 -3.16 -0.68
N ARG A 76 7.37 -3.79 -0.70
CA ARG A 76 6.68 -4.21 -1.93
C ARG A 76 5.17 -4.03 -1.81
N PHE A 77 4.49 -3.93 -2.94
CA PHE A 77 3.03 -3.94 -2.98
C PHE A 77 2.50 -5.37 -3.01
N GLU A 78 1.46 -5.62 -2.22
CA GLU A 78 0.73 -6.88 -2.23
C GLU A 78 -0.77 -6.63 -2.32
N ARG A 79 -1.49 -7.51 -3.04
CA ARG A 79 -2.95 -7.47 -3.08
C ARG A 79 -3.52 -8.00 -1.77
N THR A 80 -4.42 -7.25 -1.16
CA THR A 80 -5.04 -7.54 0.12
C THR A 80 -6.54 -7.37 0.07
N ASN A 81 -7.28 -8.41 0.45
CA ASN A 81 -8.75 -8.42 0.40
C ASN A 81 -9.39 -7.67 1.60
N ILE A 82 -8.85 -6.51 2.01
CA ILE A 82 -9.38 -5.71 3.14
C ILE A 82 -10.87 -5.40 2.96
N PHE A 83 -11.34 -5.22 1.73
CA PHE A 83 -12.73 -4.86 1.42
C PHE A 83 -13.70 -6.03 1.23
N LYS A 84 -13.34 -7.29 1.54
CA LYS A 84 -14.26 -8.45 1.40
C LYS A 84 -15.48 -8.40 2.34
N LYS A 85 -15.59 -7.41 3.23
CA LYS A 85 -16.64 -7.31 4.27
C LYS A 85 -17.82 -6.39 3.96
N ILE A 86 -17.91 -5.80 2.75
CA ILE A 86 -18.97 -4.82 2.37
C ILE A 86 -20.00 -5.44 1.39
N GLN A 87 -20.26 -6.74 1.48
CA GLN A 87 -21.24 -7.45 0.64
C GLN A 87 -22.08 -8.45 1.46
N GLN A 88 -22.47 -8.10 2.68
CA GLN A 88 -23.50 -8.86 3.40
C GLN A 88 -24.56 -7.92 3.95
#